data_AF-A0A520AGR5-F1
#
_entry.id   AF-A0A520AGR5-F1
#
_cell.length_a   1.000
_cell.length_b   1.000
_cell.length_c   1.000
_cell.angle_alpha   90.00
_cell.angle_beta   90.00
_cell.angle_gamma   90.00
#
_symmetry.space_group_name_H-M   'P 1'
#
loop_
_entity.id
_entity.type
_entity.pdbx_description
1 polymer ?
#
loop_
_entity_poly.entity_id
_entity_poly.type
_entity_poly.pdbx_seq_one_letter_code
_entity_poly.pdbx_strand_id
1 'polypeptide(L)'
;MQLFDVYPLNDIEITKASGSNVWDANGQQYLDLYGGHAVISIGHTNPHYVSRLTEQLNKVGFYSNSVKIPLQAQLAEKLGQVSGKKDFQLFLVNSGAEANENALKLASFYNGRKKVIAFSGAFHGRTSLAVAVTDNPKIVAPINQTENVIFLPFNNEVALEETFKSQGE
;
A
#
# COMPACT_ATOMS: atom_id res chain seq x y z
N MET A 1 1.58 -19.40 -22.36
CA MET A 1 2.09 -19.05 -21.02
C MET A 1 0.95 -19.31 -20.02
N GLN A 2 1.25 -19.84 -18.84
CA GLN A 2 0.27 -20.02 -17.77
C GLN A 2 0.41 -18.88 -16.74
N LEU A 3 -0.67 -18.53 -16.06
CA LEU A 3 -0.61 -17.57 -14.95
C LEU A 3 0.10 -18.23 -13.75
N PHE A 4 0.76 -17.40 -12.94
CA PHE A 4 1.33 -17.83 -11.66
C PHE A 4 0.35 -17.48 -10.55
N ASP A 5 -0.13 -18.50 -9.85
CA ASP A 5 -1.09 -18.30 -8.76
C ASP A 5 -0.39 -17.74 -7.53
N VAL A 6 -0.66 -16.47 -7.25
CA VAL A 6 -0.14 -15.78 -6.07
C VAL A 6 -0.92 -16.13 -4.80
N TYR A 7 -2.18 -16.56 -4.98
CA TYR A 7 -3.10 -17.01 -3.93
C TYR A 7 -3.93 -18.18 -4.45
N PRO A 8 -4.48 -19.03 -3.56
CA PRO A 8 -5.53 -19.96 -3.95
C PRO A 8 -6.69 -19.21 -4.62
N LEU A 9 -7.10 -19.67 -5.80
CA LEU A 9 -8.21 -19.08 -6.53
C LEU A 9 -9.52 -19.76 -6.13
N ASN A 10 -10.55 -18.96 -5.88
CA ASN A 10 -11.92 -19.45 -5.86
C ASN A 10 -12.43 -19.48 -7.31
N ASP A 11 -13.12 -20.54 -7.69
CA ASP A 11 -13.69 -20.69 -9.04
C ASP A 11 -14.97 -19.85 -9.18
N ILE A 12 -14.81 -18.52 -9.16
CA ILE A 12 -15.88 -17.52 -9.27
C ILE A 12 -15.45 -16.45 -10.27
N GLU A 13 -16.11 -16.41 -11.42
CA GLU A 13 -15.91 -15.36 -12.42
C GLU A 13 -16.87 -14.19 -12.17
N ILE A 14 -16.38 -13.11 -11.57
CA ILE A 14 -17.18 -11.88 -11.36
C ILE A 14 -17.28 -11.11 -12.68
N THR A 15 -18.51 -10.90 -13.18
CA THR A 15 -18.78 -10.24 -14.47
C THR A 15 -19.42 -8.86 -14.33
N LYS A 16 -20.00 -8.54 -13.16
CA LYS A 16 -20.62 -7.24 -12.87
C LYS A 16 -20.44 -6.88 -11.40
N ALA A 17 -20.36 -5.58 -11.11
CA ALA A 17 -20.26 -5.07 -9.75
C ALA A 17 -20.91 -3.68 -9.60
N SER A 18 -21.56 -3.43 -8.46
CA SER A 18 -22.24 -2.17 -8.15
C SER A 18 -22.45 -2.01 -6.65
N GLY A 19 -22.01 -0.89 -6.09
CA GLY A 19 -22.08 -0.65 -4.65
C GLY A 19 -21.29 -1.72 -3.90
N SER A 20 -21.91 -2.40 -2.93
CA SER A 20 -21.27 -3.51 -2.20
C SER A 20 -21.60 -4.88 -2.78
N ASN A 21 -22.13 -4.98 -4.01
CA ASN A 21 -22.53 -6.25 -4.61
C ASN A 21 -21.70 -6.57 -5.86
N VAL A 22 -21.47 -7.87 -6.07
CA VAL A 22 -20.89 -8.44 -7.28
C VAL A 22 -21.80 -9.55 -7.82
N TRP A 23 -21.74 -9.80 -9.13
CA TRP A 23 -22.47 -10.89 -9.78
C TRP A 23 -21.50 -11.74 -10.58
N ASP A 24 -21.64 -13.06 -10.48
CA ASP A 24 -20.86 -14.00 -11.29
C ASP A 24 -21.41 -14.17 -12.71
N ALA A 25 -20.73 -14.99 -13.54
CA ALA A 25 -21.15 -15.32 -14.90
C ALA A 25 -22.50 -16.07 -14.99
N ASN A 26 -22.94 -16.71 -13.90
CA ASN A 26 -24.24 -17.38 -13.80
C ASN A 26 -25.35 -16.43 -13.32
N GLY A 27 -25.02 -15.17 -13.02
CA GLY A 27 -25.94 -14.17 -12.49
C GLY A 27 -26.17 -14.28 -10.97
N GLN A 28 -25.43 -15.13 -10.26
CA GLN A 28 -25.50 -15.21 -8.80
C GLN A 28 -24.93 -13.93 -8.19
N GLN A 29 -25.71 -13.29 -7.32
CA GLN A 29 -25.30 -12.10 -6.60
C GLN A 29 -24.59 -12.47 -5.29
N TYR A 30 -23.54 -11.73 -4.95
CA TYR A 30 -22.83 -11.81 -3.69
C TYR A 30 -22.74 -10.43 -3.05
N LEU A 31 -22.94 -10.37 -1.74
CA LEU A 31 -22.55 -9.21 -0.94
C LEU A 31 -21.04 -9.27 -0.70
N ASP A 32 -20.31 -8.30 -1.21
CA ASP A 32 -18.86 -8.21 -1.08
C ASP A 32 -18.47 -7.57 0.26
N LEU A 33 -18.09 -8.43 1.21
CA LEU A 33 -17.51 -8.05 2.50
C LEU A 33 -15.98 -8.17 2.52
N TYR A 34 -15.37 -8.44 1.36
CA TYR A 34 -13.93 -8.62 1.21
C TYR A 34 -13.27 -7.36 0.62
N GLY A 35 -13.91 -6.73 -0.35
CA GLY A 35 -13.46 -5.49 -0.98
C GLY A 35 -12.11 -5.62 -1.69
N GLY A 36 -11.72 -6.83 -2.08
CA GLY A 36 -10.45 -7.10 -2.77
C GLY A 36 -9.23 -6.72 -1.93
N HIS A 37 -9.10 -7.29 -0.71
CA HIS A 37 -8.14 -6.84 0.30
C HIS A 37 -8.36 -5.38 0.75
N ALA A 38 -9.63 -5.02 0.99
CA ALA A 38 -10.03 -3.69 1.46
C ALA A 38 -9.66 -2.52 0.53
N VAL A 39 -9.49 -2.76 -0.77
CA VAL A 39 -9.15 -1.73 -1.77
C VAL A 39 -10.36 -0.85 -2.09
N ILE A 40 -11.53 -1.45 -2.34
CA ILE A 40 -12.69 -0.72 -2.88
C ILE A 40 -13.54 -0.05 -1.80
N SER A 41 -12.97 0.93 -1.11
CA SER A 41 -13.59 1.56 0.07
C SER A 41 -14.87 2.37 -0.21
N ILE A 42 -15.11 2.78 -1.47
CA ILE A 42 -16.29 3.57 -1.88
C ILE A 42 -17.34 2.75 -2.66
N GLY A 43 -17.22 1.43 -2.64
CA GLY A 43 -18.05 0.50 -3.41
C GLY A 43 -17.66 0.43 -4.89
N HIS A 44 -18.08 -0.66 -5.53
CA HIS A 44 -17.82 -0.97 -6.92
C HIS A 44 -18.53 -0.01 -7.86
N THR A 45 -17.83 0.40 -8.92
CA THR A 45 -18.38 1.18 -10.03
C THR A 45 -19.09 2.47 -9.57
N ASN A 46 -18.58 3.10 -8.51
CA ASN A 46 -19.16 4.32 -7.95
C ASN A 46 -19.32 5.38 -9.07
N PRO A 47 -20.55 5.89 -9.34
CA PRO A 47 -20.80 6.74 -10.50
C PRO A 47 -19.95 8.01 -10.54
N HIS A 48 -19.67 8.60 -9.37
CA HIS A 48 -18.80 9.76 -9.28
C HIS A 48 -17.37 9.41 -9.69
N TYR A 49 -16.81 8.33 -9.13
CA TYR A 49 -15.46 7.85 -9.47
C TYR A 49 -15.32 7.53 -10.97
N VAL A 50 -16.27 6.80 -11.54
CA VAL A 50 -16.27 6.42 -12.96
C VAL A 50 -16.31 7.64 -13.87
N SER A 51 -17.18 8.61 -13.58
CA SER A 51 -17.27 9.88 -14.32
C SER A 51 -15.95 10.66 -14.25
N ARG A 52 -15.39 10.87 -13.05
CA ARG A 52 -14.13 11.62 -12.87
C ARG A 52 -12.95 10.98 -13.59
N LEU A 53 -12.83 9.65 -13.53
CA LEU A 53 -11.78 8.94 -14.25
C LEU A 53 -11.95 9.05 -15.76
N THR A 54 -13.15 8.80 -16.28
CA THR A 54 -13.42 8.83 -17.73
C THR A 54 -13.16 10.22 -18.31
N GLU A 55 -13.61 11.28 -17.61
CA GLU A 55 -13.32 12.66 -18.00
C GLU A 55 -11.82 12.95 -18.08
N GLN A 56 -11.03 12.47 -17.12
CA GLN A 56 -9.59 12.70 -17.10
C GLN A 56 -8.88 11.88 -18.19
N LEU A 57 -9.27 10.62 -18.40
CA LEU A 57 -8.74 9.76 -19.45
C LEU A 57 -8.96 10.36 -20.85
N ASN A 58 -10.13 10.97 -21.08
CA ASN A 58 -10.45 11.67 -22.33
C ASN A 58 -9.65 12.97 -22.53
N LYS A 59 -8.95 13.47 -21.49
CA LYS A 59 -8.06 14.63 -21.57
C LYS A 59 -6.61 14.19 -21.69
N VAL A 60 -6.09 13.55 -20.63
CA VAL A 60 -4.72 13.02 -20.52
C VAL A 60 -4.73 11.86 -19.50
N GLY A 61 -4.39 10.65 -19.95
CA GLY A 61 -4.32 9.47 -19.08
C GLY A 61 -3.03 9.33 -18.28
N PHE A 62 -1.89 9.77 -18.82
CA PHE A 62 -0.60 9.71 -18.13
C PHE A 62 0.38 10.75 -18.69
N TYR A 63 1.20 11.31 -17.80
CA TYR A 63 2.44 12.01 -18.13
C TYR A 63 3.42 11.90 -16.96
N SER A 64 4.72 12.06 -17.21
CA SER A 64 5.74 11.96 -16.16
C SER A 64 5.70 13.14 -15.18
N ASN A 65 6.38 13.00 -14.04
CA ASN A 65 6.57 14.08 -13.05
C ASN A 65 7.49 15.22 -13.53
N SER A 66 7.89 15.24 -14.80
CA SER A 66 8.72 16.30 -15.40
C SER A 66 7.91 17.53 -15.83
N VAL A 67 6.60 17.59 -15.56
CA VAL A 67 5.71 18.71 -15.89
C VAL A 67 4.77 19.03 -14.73
N LYS A 68 4.07 20.17 -14.82
CA LYS A 68 3.05 20.55 -13.85
C LYS A 68 1.78 19.73 -14.09
N ILE A 69 1.30 19.06 -13.03
CA ILE A 69 0.05 18.31 -13.04
C ILE A 69 -0.86 18.90 -11.94
N PRO A 70 -1.77 19.84 -12.27
CA PRO A 70 -2.59 20.55 -11.28
C PRO A 70 -3.42 19.64 -10.34
N LEU A 71 -3.80 18.45 -10.81
CA LEU A 71 -4.51 17.47 -9.99
C LEU A 71 -3.67 16.96 -8.80
N GLN A 72 -2.34 16.89 -8.93
CA GLN A 72 -1.46 16.53 -7.82
C GLN A 72 -1.50 17.58 -6.71
N ALA A 73 -1.50 18.87 -7.07
CA ALA A 73 -1.60 19.96 -6.10
C ALA A 73 -2.96 19.99 -5.39
N GLN A 74 -4.05 19.78 -6.14
CA GLN A 74 -5.40 19.68 -5.56
C GLN A 74 -5.53 18.50 -4.59
N LEU A 75 -4.92 17.35 -4.93
CA LEU A 75 -4.89 16.19 -4.05
C LEU A 75 -4.06 16.47 -2.79
N ALA A 76 -2.87 17.07 -2.93
CA ALA A 76 -2.03 17.44 -1.79
C ALA A 76 -2.74 18.37 -0.82
N GLU A 77 -3.44 19.39 -1.33
CA GLU A 77 -4.22 20.32 -0.51
C GLU A 77 -5.35 19.58 0.24
N LYS A 78 -6.18 18.81 -0.47
CA LYS A 78 -7.30 18.07 0.14
C LYS A 78 -6.81 17.06 1.17
N LEU A 79 -5.75 16.32 0.86
CA LEU A 79 -5.19 15.32 1.76
C LEU A 79 -4.57 15.97 3.00
N GLY A 80 -3.83 17.07 2.84
CA GLY A 80 -3.27 17.83 3.96
C GLY A 80 -4.35 18.38 4.89
N GLN A 81 -5.50 18.81 4.34
CA GLN A 81 -6.65 19.24 5.14
C GLN A 81 -7.28 18.07 5.92
N VAL A 82 -7.60 16.96 5.25
CA VAL A 82 -8.29 15.81 5.87
C VAL A 82 -7.40 15.08 6.89
N SER A 83 -6.10 14.98 6.63
CA SER A 83 -5.14 14.33 7.54
C SER A 83 -4.64 15.22 8.67
N GLY A 84 -4.91 16.53 8.62
CA GLY A 84 -4.33 17.52 9.54
C GLY A 84 -2.84 17.83 9.31
N LYS A 85 -2.23 17.31 8.22
CA LYS A 85 -0.82 17.46 7.87
C LYS A 85 -0.59 18.56 6.83
N LYS A 86 -0.97 19.80 7.16
CA LYS A 86 -0.94 20.94 6.22
C LYS A 86 0.47 21.42 5.88
N ASP A 87 1.45 21.11 6.71
CA ASP A 87 2.86 21.47 6.61
C ASP A 87 3.74 20.35 6.03
N PHE A 88 3.12 19.28 5.53
CA PHE A 88 3.83 18.12 4.97
C PHE A 88 3.90 18.18 3.44
N GLN A 89 4.91 17.53 2.87
CA GLN A 89 5.04 17.33 1.43
C GLN A 89 4.48 15.97 1.03
N LEU A 90 3.79 15.91 -0.12
CA LEU A 90 3.20 14.69 -0.66
C LEU A 90 4.05 14.12 -1.80
N PHE A 91 4.48 12.88 -1.66
CA PHE A 91 5.09 12.08 -2.74
C PHE A 91 4.11 10.99 -3.19
N LEU A 92 3.72 11.01 -4.46
CA LEU A 92 2.73 10.09 -5.03
C LEU A 92 3.41 8.88 -5.67
N VAL A 93 2.87 7.70 -5.37
CA VAL A 93 3.30 6.39 -5.86
C VAL A 93 2.07 5.54 -6.17
N ASN A 94 2.27 4.33 -6.70
CA ASN A 94 1.21 3.51 -7.28
C ASN A 94 0.74 2.40 -6.34
N SER A 95 1.51 2.07 -5.30
CA SER A 95 1.18 0.98 -4.37
C SER A 95 1.61 1.28 -2.94
N GLY A 96 1.03 0.53 -1.99
CA GLY A 96 1.45 0.58 -0.59
C GLY A 96 2.90 0.14 -0.36
N ALA A 97 3.40 -0.81 -1.17
CA ALA A 97 4.79 -1.24 -1.09
C ALA A 97 5.76 -0.12 -1.51
N GLU A 98 5.48 0.59 -2.61
CA GLU A 98 6.27 1.76 -3.03
C GLU A 98 6.22 2.89 -1.99
N ALA A 99 5.07 3.09 -1.33
CA ALA A 99 4.95 4.09 -0.27
C ALA A 99 5.86 3.73 0.92
N ASN A 100 5.83 2.46 1.36
CA ASN A 100 6.67 1.99 2.47
C ASN A 100 8.16 1.99 2.12
N GLU A 101 8.56 1.61 0.90
CA GLU A 101 9.94 1.73 0.40
C GLU A 101 10.46 3.15 0.57
N ASN A 102 9.69 4.14 0.10
CA ASN A 102 10.10 5.53 0.17
C ASN A 102 10.05 6.08 1.60
N ALA A 103 9.11 5.64 2.45
CA ALA A 103 9.07 6.02 3.85
C ALA A 103 10.32 5.53 4.61
N LEU A 104 10.71 4.27 4.42
CA LEU A 104 11.91 3.69 5.03
C LEU A 104 13.19 4.41 4.54
N LYS A 105 13.29 4.67 3.24
CA LYS A 105 14.41 5.42 2.66
C LYS A 105 14.46 6.87 3.15
N LEU A 106 13.32 7.55 3.23
CA LEU A 106 13.25 8.93 3.72
C LEU A 106 13.69 9.03 5.18
N ALA A 107 13.23 8.10 6.03
CA ALA A 107 13.67 8.03 7.43
C ALA A 107 15.20 7.85 7.51
N SER A 108 15.76 6.95 6.70
CA SER A 108 17.20 6.70 6.61
C SER A 108 17.99 7.90 6.08
N PHE A 109 17.51 8.58 5.03
CA PHE A 109 18.13 9.82 4.53
C PHE A 109 18.12 10.93 5.57
N TYR A 110 17.04 11.04 6.35
CA TYR A 110 16.89 12.08 7.36
C TYR A 110 17.82 11.89 8.55
N ASN A 111 17.92 10.66 9.10
CA ASN A 111 18.67 10.40 10.32
C ASN A 111 20.04 9.70 10.09
N GLY A 112 20.36 9.32 8.86
CA GLY A 112 21.60 8.61 8.51
C GLY A 112 21.69 7.16 9.00
N ARG A 113 20.63 6.62 9.60
CA ARG A 113 20.62 5.28 10.21
C ARG A 113 20.22 4.21 9.21
N LYS A 114 20.75 3.00 9.41
CA LYS A 114 20.48 1.81 8.57
C LYS A 114 19.47 0.85 9.19
N LYS A 115 19.37 0.84 10.52
CA LYS A 115 18.53 -0.12 11.25
C LYS A 115 17.06 0.30 11.24
N VAL A 116 16.19 -0.69 11.08
CA VAL A 116 14.73 -0.55 11.16
C VAL A 116 14.22 -1.56 12.17
N ILE A 117 13.35 -1.11 13.08
CA ILE A 117 12.61 -2.01 13.95
C ILE A 117 11.26 -2.29 13.28
N ALA A 118 10.95 -3.58 13.09
CA ALA A 118 9.67 -4.08 12.60
C ALA A 118 9.05 -4.99 13.66
N PHE A 119 7.78 -5.37 13.48
CA PHE A 119 7.04 -6.12 14.49
C PHE A 119 6.51 -7.45 13.96
N SER A 120 6.39 -8.44 14.85
CA SER A 120 5.81 -9.74 14.52
C SER A 120 4.38 -9.59 13.99
N GLY A 121 4.04 -10.32 12.93
CA GLY A 121 2.75 -10.22 12.23
C GLY A 121 2.63 -9.03 11.27
N ALA A 122 3.67 -8.22 11.08
CA ALA A 122 3.64 -7.08 10.17
C ALA A 122 3.59 -7.50 8.69
N PHE A 123 2.88 -6.71 7.87
CA PHE A 123 2.90 -6.80 6.41
C PHE A 123 3.03 -5.41 5.79
N HIS A 124 4.17 -5.16 5.13
CA HIS A 124 4.49 -3.85 4.54
C HIS A 124 4.61 -3.87 3.01
N GLY A 125 4.56 -5.04 2.39
CA GLY A 125 4.60 -5.20 0.95
C GLY A 125 5.56 -6.30 0.50
N ARG A 126 5.72 -6.43 -0.82
CA ARG A 126 6.54 -7.49 -1.44
C ARG A 126 7.72 -6.97 -2.27
N THR A 127 7.96 -5.66 -2.30
CA THR A 127 9.19 -5.08 -2.87
C THR A 127 10.37 -5.27 -1.91
N SER A 128 11.60 -5.13 -2.38
CA SER A 128 12.78 -5.63 -1.67
C SER A 128 12.98 -5.12 -0.23
N LEU A 129 12.80 -3.82 0.04
CA LEU A 129 12.91 -3.28 1.40
C LEU A 129 11.62 -3.48 2.18
N ALA A 130 10.47 -3.36 1.53
CA ALA A 130 9.16 -3.57 2.17
C ALA A 130 8.96 -5.02 2.67
N VAL A 131 9.45 -6.00 1.91
CA VAL A 131 9.38 -7.41 2.30
C VAL A 131 10.41 -7.75 3.38
N ALA A 132 11.55 -7.05 3.42
CA ALA A 132 12.55 -7.22 4.48
C ALA A 132 12.00 -6.82 5.87
N VAL A 133 11.03 -5.91 5.93
CA VAL A 133 10.32 -5.54 7.17
C VAL A 133 8.98 -6.25 7.34
N THR A 134 8.61 -7.20 6.46
CA THR A 134 7.38 -8.00 6.56
C THR A 134 7.66 -9.31 7.28
N ASP A 135 6.85 -9.65 8.29
CA ASP A 135 7.00 -10.88 9.08
C ASP A 135 6.32 -12.07 8.40
N ASN A 136 6.86 -12.47 7.25
CA ASN A 136 6.44 -13.69 6.56
C ASN A 136 7.62 -14.30 5.80
N PRO A 137 8.37 -15.23 6.44
CA PRO A 137 9.57 -15.82 5.84
C PRO A 137 9.34 -16.51 4.48
N LYS A 138 8.11 -16.96 4.19
CA LYS A 138 7.78 -17.65 2.92
C LYS A 138 7.87 -16.75 1.70
N ILE A 139 7.79 -15.43 1.87
CA ILE A 139 7.83 -14.46 0.78
C ILE A 139 9.11 -13.61 0.80
N VAL A 140 10.04 -13.91 1.71
CA VAL A 140 11.35 -13.26 1.79
C VAL A 140 12.35 -14.10 1.00
N ALA A 141 12.76 -13.62 -0.17
CA ALA A 141 13.80 -14.29 -0.95
C ALA A 141 15.20 -14.05 -0.32
N PRO A 142 16.21 -14.88 -0.59
CA PRO A 142 17.57 -14.69 -0.07
C PRO A 142 18.15 -13.29 -0.32
N ILE A 143 17.85 -12.67 -1.47
CA ILE A 143 18.30 -11.30 -1.79
C ILE A 143 17.65 -10.21 -0.92
N ASN A 144 16.55 -10.52 -0.24
CA ASN A 144 15.86 -9.60 0.67
C ASN A 144 16.35 -9.71 2.11
N GLN A 145 17.09 -10.77 2.45
CA GLN A 145 17.56 -10.99 3.82
C GLN A 145 18.60 -9.95 4.21
N THR A 146 18.44 -9.35 5.39
CA THR A 146 19.33 -8.30 5.87
C THR A 146 19.36 -8.26 7.39
N GLU A 147 20.53 -7.98 7.97
CA GLU A 147 20.72 -7.76 9.41
C GLU A 147 20.26 -6.37 9.86
N ASN A 148 19.82 -5.52 8.92
CA ASN A 148 19.36 -4.17 9.22
C ASN A 148 17.94 -4.12 9.80
N VAL A 149 17.20 -5.23 9.77
CA VAL A 149 15.84 -5.29 10.33
C VAL A 149 15.86 -6.09 11.62
N ILE A 150 15.37 -5.48 12.70
CA ILE A 150 15.16 -6.12 14.00
C ILE A 150 13.67 -6.33 14.17
N PHE A 151 13.23 -7.59 14.28
CA PHE A 151 11.84 -7.91 14.57
C PHE A 151 11.63 -8.03 16.09
N LEU A 152 10.62 -7.33 16.59
CA LEU A 152 10.17 -7.40 17.98
C LEU A 152 8.72 -7.91 18.06
N PRO A 153 8.28 -8.46 19.20
CA PRO A 153 6.87 -8.81 19.38
C PRO A 153 5.97 -7.57 19.26
N PHE A 154 4.88 -7.68 18.50
CA PHE A 154 3.88 -6.62 18.41
C PHE A 154 3.25 -6.36 19.80
N ASN A 155 2.95 -5.10 20.12
CA ASN A 155 2.44 -4.65 21.43
C ASN A 155 3.37 -4.97 22.63
N ASN A 156 4.68 -5.10 22.42
CA ASN A 156 5.65 -5.22 23.51
C ASN A 156 6.52 -3.96 23.62
N GLU A 157 6.06 -3.01 24.44
CA GLU A 157 6.76 -1.74 24.68
C GLU A 157 8.10 -1.94 25.39
N VAL A 158 8.20 -2.89 26.32
CA VAL A 158 9.45 -3.17 27.05
C VAL A 158 10.55 -3.62 26.09
N ALA A 159 10.24 -4.55 25.18
CA ALA A 159 11.20 -5.01 24.18
C ALA A 159 11.64 -3.87 23.24
N LEU A 160 10.71 -2.96 22.90
CA LEU A 160 11.00 -1.78 22.09
C LEU A 160 11.98 -0.86 22.81
N GLU A 161 11.69 -0.49 24.06
CA GLU A 161 12.55 0.37 24.87
C GLU A 161 13.95 -0.21 25.07
N GLU A 162 14.06 -1.49 25.39
CA GLU A 162 15.34 -2.18 25.56
C GLU A 162 16.16 -2.20 24.26
N THR A 163 15.49 -2.37 23.12
CA THR A 163 16.13 -2.32 21.80
C THR A 163 16.62 -0.92 21.48
N PHE A 164 15.83 0.13 21.76
CA PHE A 164 16.28 1.51 21.60
C PHE A 164 17.46 1.86 22.50
N LYS A 165 17.48 1.40 23.76
CA LYS A 165 18.61 1.62 24.68
C LYS A 165 19.91 0.96 24.18
N SER A 166 19.81 -0.20 23.52
CA SER A 166 20.98 -0.97 23.08
C SER A 166 21.42 -0.71 21.64
N GLN A 167 20.52 -0.25 20.76
CA GLN A 167 20.74 -0.10 19.32
C GLN A 167 20.41 1.31 18.79
N GLY A 168 19.87 2.19 19.64
CA GLY A 168 19.31 3.48 19.26
C GLY A 168 20.25 4.67 19.38
N GLU A 169 21.41 4.52 20.02
CA GLU A 169 22.50 5.51 19.93
C GLU A 169 23.16 5.48 18.55
#